data_AF-A0A8J6RC32-F1
#
_entry.id   AF-A0A8J6RC32-F1
#
_cell.length_a   1.000
_cell.length_b   1.000
_cell.length_c   1.000
_cell.angle_alpha   90.00
_cell.angle_beta   90.00
_cell.angle_gamma   90.00
#
_symmetry.space_group_name_H-M   'P 1'
#
loop_
_entity.id
_entity.type
_entity.pdbx_description
1 polymer ?
#
loop_
_entity_poly.entity_id
_entity_poly.type
_entity_poly.pdbx_seq_one_letter_code
_entity_poly.pdbx_strand_id
1 'polypeptide(L)'
;MKRHLYAIALTGLGLAALIQPANARPEIASGDQLLDTDVAGCLTRADQLIDTLGVESDQGGIDRTGYFEDGSFRVLCYGAGDTNSLAIVFATHDQSAEVAANFIQMMLGELSQGESLSQQ
;
A
#
# COMPACT_ATOMS: atom_id res chain seq x y z
N MET A 1 38.89 22.19 64.49
CA MET A 1 38.50 20.77 64.37
C MET A 1 37.89 20.56 63.00
N LYS A 2 38.45 19.63 62.21
CA LYS A 2 38.15 19.41 60.78
C LYS A 2 36.71 18.93 60.59
N ARG A 3 35.91 19.65 59.79
CA ARG A 3 34.60 19.20 59.33
C ARG A 3 34.77 18.56 57.96
N HIS A 4 34.58 17.25 57.88
CA HIS A 4 34.56 16.49 56.64
C HIS A 4 33.19 16.68 55.98
N LEU A 5 33.17 17.40 54.86
CA LEU A 5 32.03 17.46 53.95
C LEU A 5 32.01 16.16 53.14
N TYR A 6 31.07 15.27 53.47
CA TYR A 6 30.75 14.12 52.64
C TYR A 6 30.03 14.63 51.39
N ALA A 7 30.73 14.65 50.27
CA ALA A 7 30.13 14.88 48.96
C ALA A 7 29.31 13.64 48.58
N ILE A 8 27.99 13.74 48.69
CA ILE A 8 27.07 12.76 48.10
C ILE A 8 27.04 13.08 46.60
N ALA A 9 27.82 12.35 45.81
CA ALA A 9 27.73 12.38 44.37
C ALA A 9 26.44 11.65 43.95
N LEU A 10 25.36 12.40 43.70
CA LEU A 10 24.22 11.90 42.94
C LEU A 10 24.70 11.72 41.49
N THR A 11 25.13 10.52 41.14
CA THR A 11 25.26 10.10 39.75
C THR A 11 23.85 9.93 39.19
N GLY A 12 23.30 11.01 38.65
CA GLY A 12 22.12 10.97 37.78
C GLY A 12 22.50 10.22 36.51
N LEU A 13 22.24 8.92 36.48
CA LEU A 13 22.19 8.12 35.26
C LEU A 13 20.99 8.63 34.45
N GLY A 14 21.24 9.64 33.61
CA GLY A 14 20.33 9.98 32.53
C GLY A 14 20.21 8.76 31.63
N LEU A 15 19.08 8.05 31.71
CA LEU A 15 18.63 7.18 30.64
C LEU A 15 18.41 8.08 29.43
N ALA A 16 19.45 8.28 28.63
CA ALA A 16 19.29 8.61 27.24
C ALA A 16 18.65 7.36 26.60
N ALA A 17 17.32 7.29 26.66
CA ALA A 17 16.56 6.37 25.85
C ALA A 17 16.89 6.75 24.40
N LEU A 18 17.80 5.99 23.80
CA LEU A 18 17.98 5.98 22.36
C LEU A 18 16.69 5.38 21.79
N ILE A 19 15.67 6.22 21.64
CA ILE A 19 14.47 5.90 20.87
C ILE A 19 14.97 5.80 19.44
N GLN A 20 15.46 4.62 19.06
CA GLN A 20 15.65 4.31 17.64
C GLN A 20 14.27 4.47 17.02
N PRO A 21 14.13 5.22 15.91
CA PRO A 21 12.85 5.26 15.23
C PRO A 21 12.50 3.81 14.89
N ALA A 22 11.35 3.35 15.38
CA ALA A 22 10.78 2.11 14.90
C ALA A 22 10.49 2.37 13.43
N ASN A 23 11.40 1.94 12.55
CA ASN A 23 11.17 1.87 11.13
C ASN A 23 10.16 0.75 10.96
N ALA A 24 8.87 1.06 11.19
CA ALA A 24 7.77 0.18 10.84
C ALA A 24 7.95 -0.08 9.35
N ARG A 25 8.32 -1.31 9.00
CA ARG A 25 8.37 -1.70 7.60
C ARG A 25 6.92 -1.61 7.11
N PRO A 26 6.65 -0.92 5.99
CA PRO A 26 5.30 -0.86 5.46
C PRO A 26 4.73 -2.27 5.37
N GLU A 27 3.55 -2.49 5.93
CA GLU A 27 2.90 -3.79 5.80
C GLU A 27 2.33 -3.89 4.39
N ILE A 28 2.75 -4.93 3.66
CA ILE A 28 2.35 -5.15 2.26
C ILE A 28 1.29 -6.25 2.25
N ALA A 29 0.11 -5.91 1.74
CA ALA A 29 -0.91 -6.89 1.39
C ALA A 29 -0.91 -7.12 -0.13
N SER A 30 -1.35 -8.30 -0.56
CA SER A 30 -1.49 -8.63 -1.98
C SER A 30 -2.72 -9.48 -2.24
N GLY A 31 -3.32 -9.36 -3.41
CA GLY A 31 -4.37 -10.24 -3.90
C GLY A 31 -4.44 -10.25 -5.42
N ASP A 32 -5.16 -11.19 -5.98
CA ASP A 32 -5.29 -11.37 -7.42
C ASP A 32 -6.73 -11.68 -7.85
N GLN A 33 -7.04 -11.34 -9.09
CA GLN A 33 -8.34 -11.57 -9.71
C GLN A 33 -8.17 -11.87 -11.20
N LEU A 34 -8.76 -12.98 -11.64
CA LEU A 34 -8.90 -13.26 -13.07
C LEU A 34 -10.01 -12.37 -13.64
N LEU A 35 -9.72 -11.69 -14.74
CA LEU A 35 -10.62 -10.77 -15.43
C LEU A 35 -10.96 -11.30 -16.83
N ASP A 36 -12.23 -11.15 -17.23
CA ASP A 36 -12.68 -11.42 -18.59
C ASP A 36 -12.41 -10.23 -19.52
N THR A 37 -11.12 -9.92 -19.66
CA THR A 37 -10.62 -8.87 -20.55
C THR A 37 -9.14 -9.10 -20.81
N ASP A 38 -8.63 -8.60 -21.95
CA ASP A 38 -7.20 -8.68 -22.25
C ASP A 38 -6.38 -7.73 -21.35
N VAL A 39 -5.05 -7.74 -21.53
CA VAL A 39 -4.16 -6.88 -20.73
C VAL A 39 -4.50 -5.40 -20.91
N ALA A 40 -4.87 -4.96 -22.11
CA ALA A 40 -5.20 -3.55 -22.38
C ALA A 40 -6.48 -3.14 -21.66
N GLY A 41 -7.49 -4.01 -21.63
CA GLY A 41 -8.71 -3.79 -20.87
C GLY A 41 -8.48 -3.77 -19.36
N CYS A 42 -7.61 -4.65 -18.83
CA CYS A 42 -7.22 -4.60 -17.41
C CYS A 42 -6.55 -3.26 -17.05
N LEU A 43 -5.60 -2.79 -17.87
CA LEU A 43 -4.94 -1.51 -17.67
C LEU A 43 -5.92 -0.34 -17.75
N THR A 44 -6.87 -0.38 -18.70
CA THR A 44 -7.91 0.64 -18.85
C THR A 44 -8.82 0.71 -17.62
N ARG A 45 -9.20 -0.44 -17.05
CA ARG A 45 -9.99 -0.49 -15.80
C ARG A 45 -9.20 0.05 -14.61
N ALA A 46 -7.91 -0.27 -14.54
CA ALA A 46 -7.03 0.28 -13.51
C ALA A 46 -6.87 1.81 -13.64
N ASP A 47 -6.75 2.32 -14.87
CA ASP A 47 -6.73 3.77 -15.15
C ASP A 47 -8.02 4.45 -14.67
N GLN A 48 -9.19 3.90 -15.02
CA GLN A 48 -10.49 4.42 -14.59
C GLN A 48 -10.66 4.39 -13.06
N LEU A 49 -10.21 3.33 -12.40
CA LEU A 49 -10.25 3.21 -10.95
C LEU A 49 -9.40 4.30 -10.28
N ILE A 50 -8.16 4.49 -10.76
CA ILE A 50 -7.25 5.52 -10.24
C ILE A 50 -7.82 6.93 -10.45
N ASP A 51 -8.36 7.20 -11.63
CA ASP A 51 -9.02 8.47 -11.93
C ASP A 51 -10.23 8.71 -11.00
N THR A 52 -11.00 7.67 -10.71
CA THR A 52 -12.15 7.73 -9.80
C THR A 52 -11.71 8.01 -8.36
N LEU A 53 -10.59 7.43 -7.92
CA LEU A 53 -10.00 7.70 -6.61
C LEU A 53 -9.43 9.12 -6.51
N GLY A 54 -9.14 9.77 -7.64
CA GLY A 54 -8.62 11.14 -7.68
C GLY A 54 -7.22 11.27 -7.07
N VAL A 55 -6.40 10.22 -7.20
CA VAL A 55 -5.06 10.13 -6.62
C VAL A 55 -3.97 10.40 -7.64
N GLU A 56 -2.79 10.83 -7.17
CA GLU A 56 -1.59 10.87 -8.00
C GLU A 56 -1.23 9.44 -8.44
N SER A 57 -0.74 9.30 -9.67
CA SER A 57 -0.42 8.00 -10.23
C SER A 57 0.77 7.99 -11.18
N ASP A 58 1.41 6.84 -11.24
CA ASP A 58 2.45 6.48 -12.21
C ASP A 58 1.98 5.31 -13.07
N GLN A 59 2.46 5.28 -14.31
CA GLN A 59 2.08 4.26 -15.29
C GLN A 59 3.33 3.58 -15.87
N GLY A 60 3.29 2.26 -15.91
CA GLY A 60 4.25 1.43 -16.63
C GLY A 60 3.59 0.66 -17.78
N GLY A 61 4.39 -0.15 -18.47
CA GLY A 61 3.90 -0.93 -19.61
C GLY A 61 2.89 -2.01 -19.24
N ILE A 62 2.92 -2.49 -18.00
CA ILE A 62 2.03 -3.56 -17.47
C ILE A 62 1.43 -3.21 -16.11
N ASP A 63 1.64 -1.99 -15.63
CA ASP A 63 1.31 -1.61 -14.27
C ASP A 63 0.75 -0.21 -14.14
N ARG A 64 -0.03 -0.02 -13.08
CA ARG A 64 -0.58 1.25 -12.63
C ARG A 64 -0.34 1.38 -11.14
N THR A 65 0.30 2.47 -10.73
CA THR A 65 0.61 2.77 -9.33
C THR A 65 -0.18 3.99 -8.90
N GLY A 66 -0.88 3.91 -7.77
CA GLY A 66 -1.58 5.06 -7.17
C GLY A 66 -1.06 5.34 -5.77
N TYR A 67 -1.10 6.61 -5.38
CA TYR A 67 -0.61 7.11 -4.09
C TYR A 67 -1.77 7.74 -3.30
N PHE A 68 -2.11 7.16 -2.15
CA PHE A 68 -3.24 7.60 -1.33
C PHE A 68 -2.78 7.83 0.11
N GLU A 69 -2.87 9.07 0.59
CA GLU A 69 -2.47 9.47 1.95
C GLU A 69 -1.05 9.00 2.33
N ASP A 70 -0.94 8.07 3.29
CA ASP A 70 0.30 7.42 3.77
C ASP A 70 0.50 6.02 3.18
N GLY A 71 -0.19 5.72 2.09
CA GLY A 71 -0.21 4.43 1.42
C GLY A 71 0.07 4.52 -0.08
N SER A 72 0.35 3.36 -0.66
CA SER A 72 0.50 3.22 -2.09
C SER A 72 -0.07 1.87 -2.55
N PHE A 73 -0.49 1.81 -3.79
CA PHE A 73 -0.92 0.55 -4.40
C PHE A 73 -0.38 0.42 -5.81
N ARG A 74 -0.25 -0.82 -6.25
CA ARG A 74 0.14 -1.16 -7.62
C ARG A 74 -0.74 -2.27 -8.15
N VAL A 75 -1.35 -2.03 -9.29
CA VAL A 75 -2.07 -3.02 -10.10
C VAL A 75 -1.12 -3.49 -11.20
N LEU A 76 -0.91 -4.80 -11.30
CA LEU A 76 -0.19 -5.46 -12.39
C LEU A 76 -1.20 -6.22 -13.25
N CYS A 77 -1.14 -6.06 -14.56
CA CYS A 77 -1.99 -6.78 -15.51
C CYS A 77 -1.16 -7.75 -16.34
N TYR A 78 -1.41 -9.05 -16.19
CA TYR A 78 -0.76 -10.11 -16.97
C TYR A 78 -1.76 -10.83 -17.87
N GLY A 79 -1.31 -11.31 -19.03
CA GLY A 79 -2.14 -12.17 -19.88
C GLY A 79 -2.40 -13.52 -19.21
N ALA A 80 -3.65 -13.99 -19.28
CA ALA A 80 -4.11 -15.25 -18.72
C ALA A 80 -4.91 -16.05 -19.77
N GLY A 81 -4.45 -16.04 -21.01
CA GLY A 81 -5.16 -16.54 -22.19
C GLY A 81 -5.24 -15.44 -23.26
N ASP A 82 -5.94 -15.74 -24.36
CA ASP A 82 -6.07 -14.79 -25.49
C ASP A 82 -7.03 -13.63 -25.16
N THR A 83 -8.04 -13.89 -24.32
CA THR A 83 -9.12 -12.95 -23.99
C THR A 83 -9.17 -12.57 -22.51
N ASN A 84 -8.30 -13.15 -21.69
CA ASN A 84 -8.34 -13.02 -20.23
C ASN A 84 -7.03 -12.46 -19.69
N SER A 85 -7.12 -11.80 -18.56
CA SER A 85 -5.97 -11.25 -17.85
C SER A 85 -6.07 -11.54 -16.36
N LEU A 86 -4.92 -11.61 -15.71
CA LEU A 86 -4.80 -11.69 -14.26
C LEU A 86 -4.38 -10.32 -13.75
N ALA A 87 -5.24 -9.69 -12.95
CA ALA A 87 -4.90 -8.51 -12.17
C ALA A 87 -4.28 -8.96 -10.84
N ILE A 88 -3.10 -8.45 -10.52
CA ILE A 88 -2.47 -8.62 -9.21
C ILE A 88 -2.35 -7.25 -8.58
N VAL A 89 -2.89 -7.11 -7.38
CA VAL A 89 -2.89 -5.88 -6.63
C VAL A 89 -1.97 -6.03 -5.43
N PHE A 90 -1.06 -5.08 -5.27
CA PHE A 90 -0.31 -4.85 -4.03
C PHE A 90 -0.76 -3.54 -3.41
N ALA A 91 -0.89 -3.51 -2.09
CA ALA A 91 -1.14 -2.28 -1.35
C ALA A 91 -0.26 -2.23 -0.11
N THR A 92 0.18 -1.04 0.24
CA THR A 92 0.94 -0.75 1.45
C THR A 92 0.27 0.40 2.19
N HIS A 93 0.34 0.36 3.52
CA HIS A 93 -0.04 1.46 4.38
C HIS A 93 0.93 1.52 5.55
N ASP A 94 1.32 2.73 5.95
CA ASP A 94 2.37 2.91 6.97
C ASP A 94 1.98 2.38 8.36
N GLN A 95 0.67 2.26 8.67
CA GLN A 95 0.20 1.97 10.03
C GLN A 95 -0.72 0.76 10.17
N SER A 96 -1.19 0.14 9.07
CA SER A 96 -2.16 -0.98 9.17
C SER A 96 -2.23 -1.89 7.94
N ALA A 97 -1.78 -3.14 8.10
CA ALA A 97 -2.02 -4.23 7.15
C ALA A 97 -3.50 -4.49 6.91
N GLU A 98 -4.34 -4.29 7.91
CA GLU A 98 -5.79 -4.52 7.78
C GLU A 98 -6.41 -3.51 6.82
N VAL A 99 -5.99 -2.23 6.90
CA VAL A 99 -6.43 -1.21 5.94
C VAL A 99 -5.93 -1.56 4.54
N ALA A 100 -4.66 -1.95 4.40
CA ALA A 100 -4.11 -2.38 3.11
C ALA A 100 -4.88 -3.58 2.54
N ALA A 101 -5.21 -4.59 3.35
CA ALA A 101 -5.95 -5.77 2.92
C ALA A 101 -7.39 -5.43 2.50
N ASN A 102 -8.10 -4.60 3.27
CA ASN A 102 -9.46 -4.16 2.94
C ASN A 102 -9.47 -3.32 1.65
N PHE A 103 -8.47 -2.46 1.46
CA PHE A 103 -8.31 -1.68 0.25
C PHE A 103 -8.11 -2.57 -0.98
N ILE A 104 -7.34 -3.65 -0.87
CA ILE A 104 -7.17 -4.64 -1.95
C ILE A 104 -8.49 -5.29 -2.33
N GLN A 105 -9.31 -5.70 -1.35
CA GLN A 105 -10.60 -6.32 -1.64
C GLN A 105 -11.52 -5.37 -2.40
N MET A 106 -11.52 -4.09 -2.03
CA MET A 106 -12.24 -3.06 -2.77
C MET A 106 -11.70 -2.94 -4.21
N MET A 107 -10.39 -2.80 -4.40
CA MET A 107 -9.82 -2.63 -5.74
C MET A 107 -10.06 -3.84 -6.65
N LEU A 108 -9.89 -5.06 -6.14
CA LEU A 108 -10.18 -6.28 -6.92
C LEU A 108 -11.67 -6.36 -7.28
N GLY A 109 -12.55 -5.93 -6.37
CA GLY A 109 -13.98 -5.78 -6.63
C GLY A 109 -14.25 -4.80 -7.79
N GLU A 110 -13.69 -3.59 -7.74
CA GLU A 110 -13.86 -2.59 -8.80
C GLU A 110 -13.30 -3.04 -10.15
N LEU A 111 -12.11 -3.65 -10.17
CA LEU A 111 -11.51 -4.18 -11.40
C LEU A 111 -12.37 -5.27 -12.06
N SER A 112 -13.09 -6.06 -11.26
CA SER A 112 -14.02 -7.07 -11.74
C SER A 112 -15.31 -6.48 -12.33
N GLN A 113 -15.77 -5.32 -11.83
CA GLN A 113 -17.07 -4.71 -12.17
C GLN A 113 -17.13 -4.03 -13.55
N GLY A 114 -15.99 -3.85 -14.24
CA GLY A 114 -15.93 -3.24 -15.58
C GLY A 114 -16.77 -3.94 -16.67
N GLU A 115 -17.41 -5.08 -16.36
CA GLU A 115 -18.42 -5.73 -17.21
C GLU A 115 -19.79 -5.02 -17.21
N SER A 116 -20.16 -4.33 -16.12
CA SER A 116 -21.53 -3.83 -15.91
C SER A 116 -21.86 -2.52 -16.65
N LEU A 117 -20.85 -1.70 -16.99
CA LEU A 117 -21.04 -0.39 -17.61
C LEU A 117 -21.10 -0.42 -19.15
N SER A 118 -20.82 -1.56 -19.79
CA SER A 118 -20.89 -1.71 -21.26
C SER A 118 -22.22 -2.31 -21.76
N GLN A 119 -23.17 -2.61 -20.87
CA GLN A 119 -24.47 -3.21 -21.21
C GLN A 119 -25.68 -2.34 -20.83
N GLN A 120 -25.50 -1.05 -20.51
CA GLN A 120 -26.59 -0.11 -20.28
C GLN A 120 -26.62 1.01 -21.32
#